data_AF-A0A932Q4Q8-F1
#
_entry.id   AF-A0A932Q4Q8-F1
#
_cell.length_a   1.000
_cell.length_b   1.000
_cell.length_c   1.000
_cell.angle_alpha   90.00
_cell.angle_beta   90.00
_cell.angle_gamma   90.00
#
_symmetry.space_group_name_H-M   'P 1'
#
loop_
_entity.id
_entity.type
_entity.pdbx_description
1 polymer ?
#
loop_
_entity_poly.entity_id
_entity_poly.type
_entity_poly.pdbx_seq_one_letter_code
_entity_poly.pdbx_strand_id
1 'polypeptide(L)'
;MATSSNRPIAQKLGIKTGNRIAVLYSPKGYTSILARLPPHVSLTTRLAGEPFDVVQGFYEDERSLTGDLRRFRKAIHPWGKVWICWRKGNVTELNRDTIMSLCEKVALDSVGSCAIDDEWSGLSLMLPKNERQERYAVHPGLKMIASWKANLSKKTGRTADEWSALIRKGAPKNDRLCVEWLIEKYGLGTNTARFLAEIAFDKAKEHREPQRYLESAEKWVDEMYSGAKEPLRPIYEQLIKSAFSLGKDVTATPCKTIVPLRRRFVFAQVKPSANTRVDLGLALGKTRTSGRLIDTGGLAKGDRITHRIPITRLSEIDEEVKTWLRKAYELDQ
;
A
#
# COMPACT_ATOMS: atom_id res chain seq x y z
N MET A 1 -0.40 31.72 16.73
CA MET A 1 0.94 31.21 16.34
C MET A 1 0.73 29.96 15.52
N ALA A 2 1.06 30.00 14.22
CA ALA A 2 0.83 28.87 13.32
C ALA A 2 1.85 27.76 13.60
N THR A 3 1.37 26.56 13.88
CA THR A 3 2.16 25.35 14.00
C THR A 3 2.72 24.97 12.62
N SER A 4 3.88 25.51 12.25
CA SER A 4 4.57 25.03 11.05
C SER A 4 5.02 23.58 11.30
N SER A 5 4.36 22.65 10.63
CA SER A 5 4.69 21.23 10.64
C SER A 5 6.17 21.05 10.28
N ASN A 6 7.02 20.73 11.27
CA ASN A 6 8.48 20.50 11.17
C ASN A 6 8.86 19.22 10.37
N ARG A 7 7.98 18.77 9.48
CA ARG A 7 8.22 17.65 8.58
C ARG A 7 9.10 18.10 7.42
N PRO A 8 10.14 17.34 7.04
CA PRO A 8 10.90 17.58 5.82
C PRO A 8 9.97 17.71 4.61
N ILE A 9 10.29 18.61 3.68
CA ILE A 9 9.45 18.87 2.52
C ILE A 9 9.18 17.61 1.69
N ALA A 10 10.16 16.70 1.57
CA ALA A 10 9.98 15.42 0.89
C ALA A 10 8.79 14.63 1.46
N GLN A 11 8.63 14.62 2.80
CA GLN A 11 7.51 13.96 3.45
C GLN A 11 6.18 14.69 3.20
N LYS A 12 6.18 16.03 3.17
CA LYS A 12 4.98 16.82 2.82
C LYS A 12 4.53 16.53 1.38
N LEU A 13 5.49 16.42 0.46
CA LEU A 13 5.24 16.07 -0.94
C LEU A 13 4.82 14.62 -1.14
N GLY A 14 4.92 13.78 -0.11
CA GLY A 14 4.62 12.36 -0.17
C GLY A 14 5.69 11.54 -0.89
N ILE A 15 6.92 12.07 -0.99
CA ILE A 15 8.06 11.37 -1.57
C ILE A 15 8.56 10.33 -0.57
N LYS A 16 8.63 9.09 -1.04
CA LYS A 16 9.08 7.90 -0.29
C LYS A 16 10.32 7.30 -0.93
N THR A 17 11.02 6.46 -0.18
CA THR A 17 12.15 5.66 -0.68
C THR A 17 11.75 4.88 -1.95
N GLY A 18 12.65 4.86 -2.94
CA GLY A 18 12.39 4.20 -4.23
C GLY A 18 11.46 4.95 -5.19
N ASN A 19 10.90 6.10 -4.81
CA ASN A 19 10.03 6.86 -5.71
C ASN A 19 10.80 7.37 -6.94
N ARG A 20 10.10 7.37 -8.07
CA ARG A 20 10.53 8.06 -9.28
C ARG A 20 9.84 9.41 -9.35
N ILE A 21 10.63 10.48 -9.35
CA ILE A 21 10.13 11.84 -9.26
C ILE A 21 10.62 12.72 -10.42
N ALA A 22 9.77 13.62 -10.88
CA ALA A 22 10.13 14.67 -11.82
C ALA A 22 9.96 16.04 -11.16
N VAL A 23 10.97 16.91 -11.28
CA VAL A 23 10.90 18.30 -10.82
C VAL A 23 11.10 19.23 -12.01
N LEU A 24 10.06 19.99 -12.35
CA LEU A 24 10.02 20.88 -13.51
C LEU A 24 10.16 22.34 -13.07
N TYR A 25 10.98 23.08 -13.81
CA TYR A 25 11.18 24.54 -13.66
C TYR A 25 11.51 25.00 -12.24
N SER A 26 12.18 24.16 -11.44
CA SER A 26 12.48 24.48 -10.05
C SER A 26 13.27 25.79 -9.90
N PRO A 27 13.02 26.59 -8.85
CA PRO A 27 13.81 27.79 -8.58
C PRO A 27 15.28 27.45 -8.35
N LYS A 28 16.16 28.42 -8.60
CA LYS A 28 17.61 28.26 -8.35
C LYS A 28 17.84 27.84 -6.89
N GLY A 29 18.66 26.83 -6.67
CA GLY A 29 18.98 26.32 -5.33
C GLY A 29 17.98 25.32 -4.75
N TYR A 30 16.84 25.06 -5.39
CA TYR A 30 15.87 24.05 -4.91
C TYR A 30 16.46 22.64 -4.84
N THR A 31 17.47 22.36 -5.66
CA THR A 31 18.23 21.11 -5.64
C THR A 31 18.91 20.81 -4.30
N SER A 32 19.25 21.83 -3.50
CA SER A 32 19.82 21.64 -2.16
C SER A 32 18.80 21.06 -1.15
N ILE A 33 17.52 21.34 -1.36
CA ILE A 33 16.40 20.81 -0.55
C ILE A 33 16.13 19.34 -0.92
N LEU A 34 16.40 18.95 -2.17
CA LEU A 34 16.38 17.57 -2.64
C LEU A 34 17.57 16.74 -2.14
N ALA A 35 18.62 17.35 -1.59
CA ALA A 35 19.72 16.61 -0.96
C ALA A 35 19.30 15.82 0.29
N ARG A 36 18.06 16.02 0.78
CA ARG A 36 17.43 15.27 1.87
C ARG A 36 16.36 14.28 1.40
N LEU A 37 16.38 13.91 0.12
CA LEU A 37 15.45 12.91 -0.40
C LEU A 37 15.66 11.56 0.31
N PRO A 38 14.58 10.80 0.52
CA PRO A 38 14.70 9.41 0.96
C PRO A 38 15.65 8.61 0.07
N PRO A 39 16.26 7.53 0.60
CA PRO A 39 17.12 6.65 -0.17
C PRO A 39 16.44 6.14 -1.47
N HIS A 40 17.25 5.85 -2.49
CA HIS A 40 16.80 5.23 -3.74
C HIS A 40 15.74 6.01 -4.54
N VAL A 41 15.50 7.29 -4.22
CA VAL A 41 14.69 8.16 -5.07
C VAL A 41 15.43 8.44 -6.38
N SER A 42 14.74 8.24 -7.50
CA SER A 42 15.25 8.62 -8.82
C SER A 42 14.63 9.95 -9.23
N LEU A 43 15.46 10.96 -9.48
CA LEU A 43 15.04 12.30 -9.84
C LEU A 43 15.38 12.62 -11.29
N THR A 44 14.45 13.25 -12.00
CA THR A 44 14.66 13.82 -13.34
C THR A 44 13.99 15.20 -13.43
N THR A 45 14.33 15.95 -14.48
CA THR A 45 13.71 17.24 -14.81
C THR A 45 12.84 17.17 -16.07
N ARG A 46 12.52 15.95 -16.53
CA ARG A 46 11.74 15.71 -17.75
C ARG A 46 10.66 14.66 -17.53
N LEU A 47 9.50 14.86 -18.16
CA LEU A 47 8.41 13.88 -18.17
C LEU A 47 8.61 12.86 -19.29
N ALA A 48 9.41 11.83 -19.05
CA ALA A 48 9.67 10.77 -20.02
C ALA A 48 9.79 9.40 -19.34
N GLY A 49 9.59 8.31 -20.10
CA GLY A 49 9.71 6.93 -19.61
C GLY A 49 8.50 6.47 -18.80
N GLU A 50 8.75 5.60 -17.81
CA GLU A 50 7.72 5.04 -16.92
C GLU A 50 6.90 6.12 -16.20
N PRO A 51 5.72 5.80 -15.66
CA PRO A 51 4.97 6.75 -14.85
C PRO A 51 5.71 7.15 -13.55
N PHE A 52 5.53 8.40 -13.13
CA PHE A 52 6.12 9.00 -11.93
C PHE A 52 5.25 8.77 -10.68
N ASP A 53 5.90 8.60 -9.54
CA ASP A 53 5.23 8.60 -8.23
C ASP A 53 4.92 10.02 -7.77
N VAL A 54 5.83 10.97 -8.07
CA VAL A 54 5.63 12.39 -7.76
C VAL A 54 6.14 13.24 -8.92
N VAL A 55 5.30 14.12 -9.44
CA VAL A 55 5.72 15.22 -10.32
C VAL A 55 5.57 16.51 -9.52
N GLN A 56 6.55 17.39 -9.57
CA GLN A 56 6.48 18.72 -8.98
C GLN A 56 6.85 19.73 -10.05
N GLY A 57 5.99 20.70 -10.31
CA GLY A 57 6.28 21.77 -11.26
C GLY A 57 6.11 23.13 -10.62
N PHE A 58 7.06 24.02 -10.84
CA PHE A 58 7.03 25.41 -10.40
C PHE A 58 6.61 26.28 -11.57
N TYR A 59 5.56 27.07 -11.39
CA TYR A 59 4.99 27.87 -12.46
C TYR A 59 4.83 29.30 -12.00
N GLU A 60 5.19 30.22 -12.90
CA GLU A 60 4.98 31.66 -12.70
C GLU A 60 3.90 32.22 -13.62
N ASP A 61 3.44 31.44 -14.62
CA ASP A 61 2.40 31.85 -15.56
C ASP A 61 1.41 30.73 -15.95
N GLU A 62 0.17 31.12 -16.28
CA GLU A 62 -0.91 30.19 -16.67
C GLU A 62 -0.60 29.40 -17.95
N ARG A 63 0.11 29.99 -18.91
CA ARG A 63 0.38 29.37 -20.20
C ARG A 63 1.30 28.15 -20.04
N SER A 64 2.38 28.31 -19.28
CA SER A 64 3.33 27.25 -18.95
C SER A 64 2.65 26.10 -18.19
N LEU A 65 1.82 26.44 -17.19
CA LEU A 65 1.06 25.45 -16.42
C LEU A 65 0.09 24.67 -17.32
N THR A 66 -0.71 25.37 -18.12
CA THR A 66 -1.70 24.77 -19.02
C THR A 66 -1.05 23.82 -20.05
N GLY A 67 0.15 24.14 -20.53
CA GLY A 67 0.92 23.30 -21.44
C GLY A 67 1.26 21.92 -20.85
N ASP A 68 1.66 21.88 -19.59
CA ASP A 68 2.07 20.63 -18.92
C ASP A 68 0.93 19.88 -18.22
N LEU A 69 -0.13 20.58 -17.78
CA LEU A 69 -1.31 19.95 -17.15
C LEU A 69 -1.86 18.79 -17.99
N ARG A 70 -1.89 18.94 -19.32
CA ARG A 70 -2.35 17.89 -20.25
C ARG A 70 -1.46 16.64 -20.27
N ARG A 71 -0.19 16.78 -19.90
CA ARG A 71 0.81 15.70 -19.90
C ARG A 71 0.81 14.95 -18.58
N PHE A 72 0.55 15.63 -17.46
CA PHE A 72 0.66 15.04 -16.13
C PHE A 72 -0.18 13.80 -15.92
N ARG A 73 -1.43 13.80 -16.40
CA ARG A 73 -2.33 12.65 -16.29
C ARG A 73 -1.73 11.37 -16.90
N LYS A 74 -0.97 11.48 -17.99
CA LYS A 74 -0.26 10.36 -18.62
C LYS A 74 1.09 10.05 -17.96
N ALA A 75 1.66 11.05 -17.31
CA ALA A 75 2.99 10.95 -16.71
C ALA A 75 2.97 10.33 -15.32
N ILE A 76 1.84 10.29 -14.60
CA ILE A 76 1.79 9.78 -13.22
C ILE A 76 1.28 8.34 -13.13
N HIS A 77 1.80 7.61 -12.13
CA HIS A 77 1.22 6.34 -11.70
C HIS A 77 -0.23 6.57 -11.23
N PRO A 78 -1.13 5.56 -11.25
CA PRO A 78 -2.49 5.67 -10.68
C PRO A 78 -2.57 6.14 -9.21
N TRP A 79 -1.46 6.04 -8.47
CA TRP A 79 -1.32 6.52 -7.08
C TRP A 79 -0.37 7.71 -6.95
N GLY A 80 0.15 8.18 -8.07
CA GLY A 80 1.11 9.26 -8.12
C GLY A 80 0.46 10.61 -7.84
N LYS A 81 1.28 11.57 -7.42
CA LYS A 81 0.87 12.94 -7.15
C LYS A 81 1.52 13.91 -8.10
N VAL A 82 0.81 14.97 -8.43
CA VAL A 82 1.36 16.15 -9.10
C VAL A 82 1.28 17.31 -8.13
N TRP A 83 2.38 18.00 -7.89
CA TRP A 83 2.45 19.22 -7.11
C TRP A 83 2.62 20.40 -8.05
N ILE A 84 1.60 21.25 -8.11
CA ILE A 84 1.67 22.53 -8.81
C ILE A 84 2.09 23.59 -7.81
N CYS A 85 3.25 24.18 -8.01
CA CYS A 85 3.82 25.19 -7.13
C CYS A 85 3.74 26.58 -7.75
N TRP A 86 3.30 27.57 -6.96
CA TRP A 86 3.19 28.98 -7.37
C TRP A 86 3.73 29.92 -6.30
N ARG A 87 4.08 31.14 -6.70
CA ARG A 87 4.60 32.19 -5.82
C ARG A 87 3.52 32.68 -4.85
N LYS A 88 3.89 32.85 -3.57
CA LYS A 88 3.01 33.47 -2.57
C LYS A 88 2.96 34.98 -2.74
N GLY A 89 1.94 35.60 -2.14
CA GLY A 89 1.86 37.06 -2.02
C GLY A 89 1.46 37.79 -3.31
N ASN A 90 0.74 37.13 -4.22
CA ASN A 90 0.26 37.71 -5.49
C ASN A 90 1.40 38.27 -6.37
N VAL A 91 2.59 37.65 -6.31
CA VAL A 91 3.72 37.98 -7.19
C VAL A 91 3.40 37.66 -8.65
N THR A 92 2.54 36.67 -8.88
CA THR A 92 2.07 36.20 -10.20
C THR A 92 0.54 36.18 -10.22
N GLU A 93 -0.05 36.05 -11.40
CA GLU A 93 -1.50 35.82 -11.58
C GLU A 93 -1.96 34.45 -11.05
N LEU A 94 -1.03 33.50 -10.94
CA LEU A 94 -1.30 32.18 -10.38
C LEU A 94 -1.58 32.25 -8.87
N ASN A 95 -2.67 31.61 -8.48
CA ASN A 95 -3.08 31.40 -7.10
C ASN A 95 -3.85 30.08 -7.00
N ARG A 96 -4.28 29.71 -5.79
CA ARG A 96 -4.99 28.44 -5.58
C ARG A 96 -6.21 28.31 -6.47
N ASP A 97 -7.02 29.36 -6.59
CA ASP A 97 -8.32 29.28 -7.26
C ASP A 97 -8.17 29.23 -8.78
N THR A 98 -7.24 30.01 -9.35
CA THR A 98 -6.89 29.93 -10.77
C THR A 98 -6.33 28.55 -11.13
N ILE A 99 -5.44 27.99 -10.30
CA ILE A 99 -4.91 26.63 -10.50
C ILE A 99 -6.04 25.59 -10.41
N MET A 100 -6.93 25.68 -9.43
CA MET A 100 -8.07 24.77 -9.29
C MET A 100 -8.95 24.79 -10.55
N SER A 101 -9.29 25.97 -11.07
CA SER A 101 -10.08 26.12 -12.30
C SER A 101 -9.39 25.50 -13.53
N LEU A 102 -8.06 25.58 -13.61
CA LEU A 102 -7.30 24.92 -14.67
C LEU A 102 -7.29 23.39 -14.52
N CYS A 103 -7.25 22.89 -13.28
CA CYS A 103 -7.24 21.45 -13.00
C CYS A 103 -8.56 20.77 -13.37
N GLU A 104 -9.69 21.46 -13.16
CA GLU A 104 -11.03 20.98 -13.59
C GLU A 104 -11.06 20.66 -15.08
N LYS A 105 -10.32 21.41 -15.91
CA LYS A 105 -10.25 21.20 -17.37
C LYS A 105 -9.45 19.96 -17.79
N VAL A 106 -8.67 19.35 -16.88
CA VAL A 106 -7.77 18.23 -17.19
C VAL A 106 -8.04 16.96 -16.40
N ALA A 107 -9.21 16.88 -15.73
CA ALA A 107 -9.66 15.71 -14.98
C ALA A 107 -8.57 15.21 -14.00
N LEU A 108 -8.10 16.11 -13.14
CA LEU A 108 -7.27 15.82 -11.97
C LEU A 108 -7.96 16.39 -10.74
N ASP A 109 -8.07 15.59 -9.68
CA ASP A 109 -8.66 16.02 -8.42
C ASP A 109 -7.59 16.67 -7.55
N SER A 110 -7.91 17.82 -6.97
CA SER A 110 -7.12 18.40 -5.90
C SER A 110 -7.32 17.63 -4.59
N VAL A 111 -6.22 17.29 -3.93
CA VAL A 111 -6.23 16.47 -2.71
C VAL A 111 -5.62 17.16 -1.49
N GLY A 112 -5.03 18.35 -1.67
CA GLY A 112 -4.49 19.14 -0.56
C GLY A 112 -3.49 20.19 -1.02
N SER A 113 -3.08 21.06 -0.10
CA SER A 113 -2.05 22.06 -0.35
C SER A 113 -1.11 22.20 0.86
N CYS A 114 0.10 22.70 0.61
CA CYS A 114 1.03 23.08 1.67
C CYS A 114 2.00 24.17 1.21
N ALA A 115 2.61 24.88 2.17
CA ALA A 115 3.79 25.70 1.89
C ALA A 115 4.99 24.80 1.56
N ILE A 116 5.69 25.11 0.46
CA ILE A 116 6.92 24.44 0.04
C ILE A 116 8.10 25.00 0.85
N ASP A 117 8.21 26.32 0.84
CA ASP A 117 9.13 27.14 1.62
C ASP A 117 8.44 28.47 1.94
N ASP A 118 9.18 29.53 2.23
CA ASP A 118 8.61 30.85 2.52
C ASP A 118 8.03 31.53 1.27
N GLU A 119 8.56 31.24 0.08
CA GLU A 119 8.21 31.91 -1.18
C GLU A 119 7.15 31.15 -1.99
N TRP A 120 7.06 29.83 -1.84
CA TRP A 120 6.25 28.96 -2.70
C TRP A 120 5.17 28.20 -1.92
N SER A 121 3.98 28.13 -2.51
CA SER A 121 2.90 27.24 -2.10
C SER A 121 2.75 26.12 -3.13
N GLY A 122 2.24 24.96 -2.72
CA GLY A 122 2.00 23.80 -3.57
C GLY A 122 0.61 23.24 -3.40
N LEU A 123 -0.01 22.85 -4.53
CA LEU A 123 -1.31 22.17 -4.61
C LEU A 123 -1.06 20.76 -5.15
N SER A 124 -1.46 19.76 -4.39
CA SER A 124 -1.35 18.36 -4.77
C SER A 124 -2.60 17.95 -5.56
N LEU A 125 -2.36 17.30 -6.69
CA LEU A 125 -3.36 16.74 -7.59
C LEU A 125 -3.13 15.24 -7.77
N MET A 126 -4.19 14.50 -8.04
CA MET A 126 -4.16 13.07 -8.36
C MET A 126 -5.19 12.75 -9.45
N LEU A 127 -5.13 11.56 -10.05
CA LEU A 127 -6.18 11.07 -10.95
C LEU A 127 -7.56 11.12 -10.26
N PRO A 128 -8.69 11.15 -10.99
CA PRO A 128 -10.02 11.10 -10.37
C PRO A 128 -10.22 9.83 -9.53
N LYS A 129 -10.96 9.90 -8.42
CA LYS A 129 -11.13 8.74 -7.52
C LYS A 129 -11.61 7.46 -8.22
N ASN A 130 -12.50 7.57 -9.20
CA ASN A 130 -13.00 6.44 -10.01
C ASN A 130 -11.97 5.85 -10.97
N GLU A 131 -10.86 6.55 -11.20
CA GLU A 131 -9.75 6.10 -12.04
C GLU A 131 -8.52 5.67 -11.24
N ARG A 132 -8.49 6.01 -9.94
CA ARG A 132 -7.51 5.44 -9.01
C ARG A 132 -7.89 3.99 -8.75
N GLN A 133 -7.01 3.07 -9.11
CA GLN A 133 -7.10 1.72 -8.56
C GLN A 133 -6.83 1.83 -7.05
N GLU A 134 -7.65 1.22 -6.20
CA GLU A 134 -7.36 1.23 -4.76
C GLU A 134 -6.10 0.41 -4.50
N ARG A 135 -5.14 0.98 -3.77
CA ARG A 135 -3.86 0.30 -3.51
C ARG A 135 -4.03 -0.91 -2.61
N TYR A 136 -4.92 -0.80 -1.61
CA TYR A 136 -5.22 -1.88 -0.68
C TYR A 136 -6.69 -2.21 -0.68
N ALA A 137 -6.99 -3.50 -0.60
CA ALA A 137 -8.34 -4.01 -0.40
C ALA A 137 -8.44 -4.68 0.97
N VAL A 138 -9.65 -4.72 1.51
CA VAL A 138 -9.96 -5.37 2.78
C VAL A 138 -9.65 -6.87 2.68
N HIS A 139 -8.88 -7.39 3.63
CA HIS A 139 -8.56 -8.82 3.64
C HIS A 139 -9.83 -9.68 3.66
N PRO A 140 -10.01 -10.68 2.76
CA PRO A 140 -11.25 -11.46 2.68
C PRO A 140 -11.62 -12.21 3.97
N GLY A 141 -10.62 -12.53 4.80
CA GLY A 141 -10.86 -13.08 6.14
C GLY A 141 -11.80 -12.21 6.99
N LEU A 142 -11.86 -10.90 6.77
CA LEU A 142 -12.79 -10.03 7.49
C LEU A 142 -14.26 -10.26 7.11
N LYS A 143 -14.52 -10.58 5.84
CA LYS A 143 -15.86 -11.02 5.42
C LYS A 143 -16.23 -12.37 6.06
N MET A 144 -15.26 -13.29 6.16
CA MET A 144 -15.48 -14.58 6.83
C MET A 144 -15.77 -14.39 8.32
N ILE A 145 -15.05 -13.48 8.99
CA ILE A 145 -15.26 -13.12 10.40
C ILE A 145 -16.65 -12.50 10.61
N ALA A 146 -17.06 -11.57 9.75
CA ALA A 146 -18.39 -10.95 9.82
C ALA A 146 -19.50 -12.00 9.65
N SER A 147 -19.37 -12.87 8.64
CA SER A 147 -20.31 -13.98 8.42
C SER A 147 -20.33 -14.96 9.60
N TRP A 148 -19.16 -15.30 10.15
CA TRP A 148 -19.07 -16.15 11.34
C TRP A 148 -19.77 -15.50 12.54
N LYS A 149 -19.56 -14.20 12.79
CA LYS A 149 -20.23 -13.46 13.88
C LYS A 149 -21.75 -13.49 13.74
N ALA A 150 -22.28 -13.28 12.52
CA ALA A 150 -23.71 -13.33 12.25
C ALA A 150 -24.31 -14.73 12.52
N ASN A 151 -23.55 -15.79 12.28
CA ASN A 151 -23.98 -17.17 12.52
C ASN A 151 -23.67 -17.68 13.94
N LEU A 152 -22.77 -17.02 14.69
CA LEU A 152 -22.36 -17.44 16.02
C LEU A 152 -23.53 -17.43 17.00
N SER A 153 -24.33 -16.36 16.99
CA SER A 153 -25.52 -16.25 17.84
C SER A 153 -26.51 -17.38 17.56
N LYS A 154 -26.77 -17.68 16.28
CA LYS A 154 -27.63 -18.82 15.88
C LYS A 154 -27.12 -20.17 16.37
N LYS A 155 -25.80 -20.37 16.39
CA LYS A 155 -25.17 -21.66 16.77
C LYS A 155 -24.95 -21.83 18.27
N THR A 156 -24.75 -20.74 19.01
CA THR A 156 -24.27 -20.78 20.39
C THR A 156 -25.20 -20.09 21.39
N GLY A 157 -26.26 -19.45 20.91
CA GLY A 157 -27.20 -18.67 21.72
C GLY A 157 -26.64 -17.36 22.27
N ARG A 158 -25.41 -16.98 21.90
CA ARG A 158 -24.74 -15.76 22.35
C ARG A 158 -24.02 -15.06 21.20
N THR A 159 -24.06 -13.74 21.20
CA THR A 159 -23.28 -12.87 20.33
C THR A 159 -21.79 -12.92 20.68
N ALA A 160 -20.95 -12.44 19.76
CA ALA A 160 -19.50 -12.39 19.99
C ALA A 160 -19.13 -11.48 21.17
N ASP A 161 -19.90 -10.42 21.41
CA ASP A 161 -19.64 -9.46 22.49
C ASP A 161 -20.03 -10.06 23.85
N GLU A 162 -21.15 -10.78 23.93
CA GLU A 162 -21.56 -11.53 25.13
C GLU A 162 -20.54 -12.62 25.48
N TRP A 163 -20.06 -13.37 24.49
CA TRP A 163 -18.97 -14.32 24.70
C TRP A 163 -17.70 -13.63 25.19
N SER A 164 -17.34 -12.49 24.59
CA SER A 164 -16.15 -11.73 24.99
C SER A 164 -16.23 -11.25 26.43
N ALA A 165 -17.39 -10.75 26.86
CA ALA A 165 -17.64 -10.33 28.23
C ALA A 165 -17.54 -11.52 29.20
N LEU A 166 -18.13 -12.67 28.84
CA LEU A 166 -18.08 -13.88 29.64
C LEU A 166 -16.65 -14.42 29.79
N ILE A 167 -15.88 -14.46 28.70
CA ILE A 167 -14.50 -14.92 28.70
C ILE A 167 -13.62 -14.00 29.56
N ARG A 168 -13.74 -12.67 29.39
CA ARG A 168 -12.97 -11.70 30.20
C ARG A 168 -13.28 -11.80 31.70
N LYS A 169 -14.50 -12.19 32.06
CA LYS A 169 -14.93 -12.34 33.45
C LYS A 169 -14.46 -13.64 34.09
N GLY A 170 -14.43 -14.75 33.34
CA GLY A 170 -14.35 -16.08 33.96
C GLY A 170 -13.35 -17.06 33.33
N ALA A 171 -12.71 -16.74 32.21
CA ALA A 171 -11.75 -17.63 31.57
C ALA A 171 -10.31 -17.38 32.05
N PRO A 172 -9.44 -18.40 32.00
CA PRO A 172 -8.01 -18.22 32.17
C PRO A 172 -7.43 -17.23 31.15
N LYS A 173 -6.53 -16.33 31.56
CA LYS A 173 -5.91 -15.30 30.69
C LYS A 173 -4.93 -15.84 29.63
N ASN A 174 -4.74 -17.15 29.58
CA ASN A 174 -3.90 -17.83 28.59
C ASN A 174 -4.78 -18.35 27.45
N ASP A 175 -4.43 -18.02 26.20
CA ASP A 175 -5.23 -18.39 25.02
C ASP A 175 -5.53 -19.89 24.95
N ARG A 176 -4.53 -20.75 25.22
CA ARG A 176 -4.72 -22.21 25.16
C ARG A 176 -5.69 -22.69 26.24
N LEU A 177 -5.47 -22.25 27.48
CA LEU A 177 -6.33 -22.63 28.61
C LEU A 177 -7.74 -22.07 28.47
N CYS A 178 -7.91 -20.90 27.87
CA CYS A 178 -9.23 -20.36 27.54
C CYS A 178 -9.94 -21.20 26.48
N VAL A 179 -9.23 -21.66 25.45
CA VAL A 179 -9.80 -22.54 24.43
C VAL A 179 -10.25 -23.86 25.04
N GLU A 180 -9.41 -24.49 25.86
CA GLU A 180 -9.74 -25.71 26.59
C GLU A 180 -10.99 -25.49 27.48
N TRP A 181 -11.01 -24.40 28.25
CA TRP A 181 -12.16 -24.01 29.09
C TRP A 181 -13.45 -23.79 28.29
N LEU A 182 -13.37 -23.16 27.12
CA LEU A 182 -14.53 -22.92 26.24
C LEU A 182 -15.09 -24.21 25.65
N ILE A 183 -14.22 -25.18 25.32
CA ILE A 183 -14.62 -26.50 24.83
C ILE A 183 -15.30 -27.27 25.96
N GLU A 184 -14.64 -27.38 27.12
CA GLU A 184 -15.11 -28.19 28.24
C GLU A 184 -16.40 -27.66 28.85
N LYS A 185 -16.48 -26.35 29.11
CA LYS A 185 -17.59 -25.74 29.85
C LYS A 185 -18.82 -25.45 28.99
N TYR A 186 -18.62 -25.20 27.70
CA TYR A 186 -19.69 -24.75 26.80
C TYR A 186 -19.88 -25.64 25.58
N GLY A 187 -19.16 -26.77 25.48
CA GLY A 187 -19.31 -27.73 24.38
C GLY A 187 -18.96 -27.15 23.01
N LEU A 188 -18.15 -26.08 22.97
CA LEU A 188 -17.84 -25.39 21.72
C LEU A 188 -16.82 -26.19 20.91
N GLY A 189 -16.98 -26.20 19.58
CA GLY A 189 -15.97 -26.75 18.69
C GLY A 189 -14.65 -25.96 18.75
N THR A 190 -13.53 -26.65 18.53
CA THR A 190 -12.16 -26.11 18.69
C THR A 190 -11.92 -24.78 17.96
N ASN A 191 -12.40 -24.63 16.72
CA ASN A 191 -12.20 -23.41 15.95
C ASN A 191 -13.03 -22.23 16.48
N THR A 192 -14.27 -22.49 16.92
CA THR A 192 -15.12 -21.47 17.56
C THR A 192 -14.51 -21.01 18.87
N ALA A 193 -14.01 -21.93 19.69
CA ALA A 193 -13.33 -21.64 20.95
C ALA A 193 -12.05 -20.80 20.75
N ARG A 194 -11.18 -21.19 19.79
CA ARG A 194 -9.98 -20.41 19.42
C ARG A 194 -10.32 -18.99 19.02
N PHE A 195 -11.29 -18.84 18.13
CA PHE A 195 -11.62 -17.53 17.61
C PHE A 195 -12.28 -16.63 18.68
N LEU A 196 -13.07 -17.20 19.58
CA LEU A 196 -13.62 -16.49 20.74
C LEU A 196 -12.55 -16.04 21.74
N ALA A 197 -11.58 -16.89 22.05
CA ALA A 197 -10.44 -16.53 22.90
C ALA A 197 -9.64 -15.36 22.30
N GLU A 198 -9.38 -15.40 20.99
CA GLU A 198 -8.71 -14.31 20.26
C GLU A 198 -9.50 -12.99 20.26
N ILE A 199 -10.84 -13.05 20.18
CA ILE A 199 -11.69 -11.85 20.28
C ILE A 199 -11.65 -11.28 21.70
N ALA A 200 -11.77 -12.15 22.70
CA ALA A 200 -11.91 -11.74 24.09
C ALA A 200 -10.63 -11.10 24.65
N PHE A 201 -9.46 -11.71 24.42
CA PHE A 201 -8.18 -11.20 24.93
C PHE A 201 -7.53 -10.14 24.06
N ASP A 202 -8.26 -9.63 23.07
CA ASP A 202 -7.98 -8.34 22.46
C ASP A 202 -6.58 -8.20 21.84
N LYS A 203 -6.04 -9.29 21.24
CA LYS A 203 -4.76 -9.21 20.54
C LYS A 203 -4.84 -8.49 19.18
N ALA A 204 -6.04 -8.07 18.75
CA ALA A 204 -6.28 -7.42 17.46
C ALA A 204 -7.66 -6.73 17.31
N LYS A 205 -8.13 -5.87 18.25
CA LYS A 205 -9.32 -5.02 17.99
C LYS A 205 -9.17 -4.10 16.78
N GLU A 206 -7.94 -3.72 16.46
CA GLU A 206 -7.62 -2.73 15.42
C GLU A 206 -7.89 -3.19 13.99
N HIS A 207 -8.21 -4.48 13.77
CA HIS A 207 -8.16 -5.05 12.42
C HIS A 207 -9.46 -5.73 11.99
N ARG A 208 -10.54 -5.62 12.77
CA ARG A 208 -11.77 -6.40 12.53
C ARG A 208 -12.87 -5.64 11.78
N GLU A 209 -12.65 -4.35 11.51
CA GLU A 209 -13.52 -3.53 10.69
C GLU A 209 -12.83 -3.15 9.37
N PRO A 210 -13.56 -3.16 8.23
CA PRO A 210 -13.00 -2.82 6.92
C PRO A 210 -12.23 -1.50 6.90
N GLN A 211 -12.78 -0.44 7.49
CA GLN A 211 -12.18 0.89 7.46
C GLN A 211 -10.89 0.95 8.29
N ARG A 212 -10.91 0.42 9.52
CA ARG A 212 -9.72 0.34 10.39
C ARG A 212 -8.62 -0.53 9.81
N TYR A 213 -9.00 -1.59 9.10
CA TYR A 213 -8.05 -2.40 8.35
C TYR A 213 -7.33 -1.57 7.29
N LEU A 214 -8.06 -0.80 6.48
CA LEU A 214 -7.46 0.04 5.43
C LEU A 214 -6.55 1.13 6.01
N GLU A 215 -6.95 1.75 7.13
CA GLU A 215 -6.12 2.72 7.87
C GLU A 215 -4.83 2.10 8.45
N SER A 216 -4.85 0.81 8.77
CA SER A 216 -3.70 0.07 9.30
C SER A 216 -2.83 -0.53 8.19
N ALA A 217 -3.40 -0.83 7.02
CA ALA A 217 -2.73 -1.55 5.94
C ALA A 217 -1.43 -0.87 5.50
N GLU A 218 -1.46 0.46 5.37
CA GLU A 218 -0.27 1.22 5.01
C GLU A 218 0.79 1.23 6.13
N LYS A 219 0.35 1.37 7.39
CA LYS A 219 1.25 1.34 8.55
C LYS A 219 2.00 0.02 8.67
N TRP A 220 1.33 -1.11 8.44
CA TRP A 220 2.00 -2.41 8.45
C TRP A 220 3.05 -2.55 7.37
N VAL A 221 2.79 -2.01 6.19
CA VAL A 221 3.78 -2.00 5.11
C VAL A 221 4.96 -1.11 5.49
N ASP A 222 4.70 0.05 6.10
CA ASP A 222 5.77 0.92 6.60
C ASP A 222 6.60 0.22 7.70
N GLU A 223 5.96 -0.47 8.65
CA GLU A 223 6.61 -1.27 9.69
C GLU A 223 7.44 -2.44 9.11
N MET A 224 6.90 -3.16 8.11
CA MET A 224 7.58 -4.27 7.42
C MET A 224 8.92 -3.87 6.82
N TYR A 225 9.03 -2.62 6.36
CA TYR A 225 10.20 -2.06 5.71
C TYR A 225 10.80 -0.91 6.51
N SER A 226 10.81 -1.04 7.84
CA SER A 226 11.50 -0.12 8.75
C SER A 226 12.84 -0.72 9.22
N GLY A 227 13.70 0.12 9.79
CA GLY A 227 14.99 -0.29 10.35
C GLY A 227 15.86 -1.03 9.33
N ALA A 228 16.38 -2.20 9.70
CA ALA A 228 17.27 -2.98 8.84
C ALA A 228 16.66 -3.41 7.49
N LYS A 229 15.33 -3.35 7.33
CA LYS A 229 14.61 -3.71 6.10
C LYS A 229 14.24 -2.52 5.23
N GLU A 230 14.53 -1.29 5.67
CA GLU A 230 14.27 -0.07 4.90
C GLU A 230 14.84 -0.11 3.47
N PRO A 231 16.07 -0.61 3.24
CA PRO A 231 16.63 -0.70 1.88
C PRO A 231 15.85 -1.64 0.94
N LEU A 232 14.98 -2.50 1.47
CA LEU A 232 14.15 -3.42 0.68
C LEU A 232 12.83 -2.79 0.21
N ARG A 233 12.45 -1.62 0.73
CA ARG A 233 11.19 -0.96 0.35
C ARG A 233 11.07 -0.71 -1.16
N PRO A 234 12.13 -0.28 -1.89
CA PRO A 234 12.03 -0.10 -3.34
C PRO A 234 11.68 -1.40 -4.09
N ILE A 235 12.21 -2.55 -3.65
CA ILE A 235 11.89 -3.87 -4.24
C ILE A 235 10.40 -4.15 -4.09
N TYR A 236 9.84 -3.92 -2.90
CA TYR A 236 8.42 -4.04 -2.66
C TYR A 236 7.60 -3.13 -3.59
N GLU A 237 7.92 -1.84 -3.65
CA GLU A 237 7.19 -0.89 -4.48
C GLU A 237 7.18 -1.31 -5.95
N GLN A 238 8.31 -1.77 -6.48
CA GLN A 238 8.41 -2.22 -7.87
C GLN A 238 7.62 -3.52 -8.13
N LEU A 239 7.61 -4.47 -7.18
CA LEU A 239 6.80 -5.69 -7.29
C LEU A 239 5.30 -5.39 -7.26
N ILE A 240 4.86 -4.47 -6.39
CA ILE A 240 3.46 -4.03 -6.33
C ILE A 240 3.07 -3.37 -7.67
N LYS A 241 3.86 -2.43 -8.20
CA LYS A 241 3.58 -1.82 -9.50
C LYS A 241 3.49 -2.85 -10.62
N SER A 242 4.43 -3.80 -10.64
CA SER A 242 4.44 -4.88 -11.64
C SER A 242 3.18 -5.74 -11.55
N ALA A 243 2.73 -6.09 -10.34
CA ALA A 243 1.49 -6.85 -10.15
C ALA A 243 0.26 -6.08 -10.61
N PHE A 244 0.13 -4.81 -10.24
CA PHE A 244 -1.02 -3.98 -10.60
C PHE A 244 -1.09 -3.66 -12.10
N SER A 245 0.04 -3.69 -12.81
CA SER A 245 0.06 -3.57 -14.28
C SER A 245 -0.59 -4.76 -15.01
N LEU A 246 -0.85 -5.88 -14.33
CA LEU A 246 -1.47 -7.07 -14.95
C LEU A 246 -2.98 -6.93 -15.15
N GLY A 247 -3.66 -6.10 -14.34
CA GLY A 247 -5.11 -5.96 -14.41
C GLY A 247 -5.71 -5.02 -13.34
N LYS A 248 -6.85 -4.42 -13.67
CA LYS A 248 -7.62 -3.55 -12.75
C LYS A 248 -8.29 -4.32 -11.61
N ASP A 249 -8.41 -5.63 -11.75
CA ASP A 249 -8.93 -6.59 -10.77
C ASP A 249 -7.88 -7.08 -9.77
N VAL A 250 -6.62 -6.64 -9.92
CA VAL A 250 -5.58 -6.89 -8.93
C VAL A 250 -5.80 -6.05 -7.68
N THR A 251 -5.66 -6.68 -6.53
CA THR A 251 -5.71 -6.03 -5.21
C THR A 251 -4.56 -6.52 -4.33
N ALA A 252 -4.07 -5.65 -3.45
CA ALA A 252 -3.15 -6.05 -2.38
C ALA A 252 -3.90 -6.05 -1.04
N THR A 253 -3.66 -7.06 -0.20
CA THR A 253 -4.30 -7.16 1.12
C THR A 253 -3.23 -7.31 2.20
N PRO A 254 -2.54 -6.22 2.61
CA PRO A 254 -1.45 -6.29 3.57
C PRO A 254 -1.83 -7.00 4.87
N CYS A 255 -0.94 -7.86 5.35
CA CYS A 255 -0.93 -8.36 6.72
C CYS A 255 0.19 -7.67 7.50
N LYS A 256 0.51 -8.10 8.72
CA LYS A 256 1.64 -7.53 9.49
C LYS A 256 3.03 -7.92 8.95
N THR A 257 3.14 -9.03 8.22
CA THR A 257 4.44 -9.60 7.83
C THR A 257 4.55 -9.96 6.35
N ILE A 258 3.45 -9.89 5.61
CA ILE A 258 3.34 -10.27 4.20
C ILE A 258 2.31 -9.39 3.50
N VAL A 259 2.46 -9.20 2.19
CA VAL A 259 1.48 -8.54 1.35
C VAL A 259 1.01 -9.51 0.25
N PRO A 260 -0.07 -10.25 0.49
CA PRO A 260 -0.75 -11.02 -0.54
C PRO A 260 -1.29 -10.14 -1.66
N LEU A 261 -1.10 -10.59 -2.89
CA LEU A 261 -1.64 -10.06 -4.13
C LEU A 261 -2.75 -10.99 -4.61
N ARG A 262 -3.90 -10.41 -4.92
CA ARG A 262 -5.13 -11.16 -5.19
C ARG A 262 -5.80 -10.70 -6.45
N ARG A 263 -6.47 -11.66 -7.10
CA ARG A 263 -7.48 -11.43 -8.12
C ARG A 263 -8.76 -12.15 -7.64
N ARG A 264 -8.97 -13.40 -8.05
CA ARG A 264 -10.02 -14.27 -7.48
C ARG A 264 -9.55 -14.85 -6.14
N PHE A 265 -8.32 -15.36 -6.10
CA PHE A 265 -7.62 -15.80 -4.90
C PHE A 265 -6.23 -15.16 -4.84
N VAL A 266 -5.39 -15.61 -3.91
CA VAL A 266 -4.00 -15.15 -3.84
C VAL A 266 -3.23 -15.75 -5.01
N PHE A 267 -2.72 -14.94 -5.93
CA PHE A 267 -1.87 -15.43 -7.02
C PHE A 267 -0.37 -15.22 -6.71
N ALA A 268 -0.05 -14.22 -5.90
CA ALA A 268 1.30 -13.94 -5.45
C ALA A 268 1.32 -13.37 -4.03
N GLN A 269 2.49 -13.34 -3.38
CA GLN A 269 2.69 -12.63 -2.13
C GLN A 269 4.09 -12.03 -2.05
N VAL A 270 4.21 -10.84 -1.48
CA VAL A 270 5.49 -10.18 -1.24
C VAL A 270 5.81 -10.25 0.24
N LYS A 271 6.96 -10.82 0.60
CA LYS A 271 7.37 -11.02 2.00
C LYS A 271 8.83 -10.58 2.21
N PRO A 272 9.13 -9.64 3.13
CA PRO A 272 10.51 -9.37 3.54
C PRO A 272 11.01 -10.48 4.49
N SER A 273 11.41 -11.60 3.91
CA SER A 273 11.79 -12.84 4.62
C SER A 273 13.13 -12.74 5.36
N ALA A 274 13.98 -11.78 5.03
CA ALA A 274 15.23 -11.48 5.74
C ALA A 274 15.47 -9.96 5.76
N ASN A 275 16.50 -9.50 6.48
CA ASN A 275 16.88 -8.08 6.47
C ASN A 275 17.39 -7.60 5.11
N THR A 276 17.83 -8.53 4.25
CA THR A 276 18.44 -8.25 2.95
C THR A 276 17.70 -8.90 1.77
N ARG A 277 16.51 -9.47 1.99
CA ARG A 277 15.79 -10.23 0.96
C ARG A 277 14.28 -10.10 1.06
N VAL A 278 13.66 -9.89 -0.09
CA VAL A 278 12.22 -10.05 -0.31
C VAL A 278 12.00 -11.35 -1.08
N ASP A 279 11.11 -12.20 -0.60
CA ASP A 279 10.63 -13.35 -1.37
C ASP A 279 9.33 -12.96 -2.10
N LEU A 280 9.33 -13.11 -3.42
CA LEU A 280 8.12 -13.10 -4.23
C LEU A 280 7.57 -14.53 -4.29
N GLY A 281 6.57 -14.83 -3.47
CA GLY A 281 5.85 -16.11 -3.51
C GLY A 281 4.81 -16.13 -4.63
N LEU A 282 4.66 -17.27 -5.31
CA LEU A 282 3.82 -17.42 -6.49
C LEU A 282 2.95 -18.69 -6.41
N ALA A 283 1.68 -18.55 -6.79
CA ALA A 283 0.72 -19.64 -6.92
C ALA A 283 0.80 -20.26 -8.32
N LEU A 284 1.74 -21.19 -8.52
CA LEU A 284 2.00 -21.83 -9.82
C LEU A 284 1.59 -23.31 -9.87
N GLY A 285 1.04 -23.85 -8.77
CA GLY A 285 0.52 -25.21 -8.72
C GLY A 285 1.59 -26.26 -9.07
N LYS A 286 1.31 -27.10 -10.06
CA LYS A 286 2.19 -28.17 -10.55
C LYS A 286 3.27 -27.71 -11.55
N THR A 287 3.45 -26.40 -11.72
CA THR A 287 4.49 -25.86 -12.61
C THR A 287 5.86 -26.38 -12.21
N ARG A 288 6.69 -26.81 -13.18
CA ARG A 288 8.06 -27.23 -12.92
C ARG A 288 8.93 -26.01 -12.62
N THR A 289 9.86 -26.17 -11.67
CA THR A 289 10.89 -25.16 -11.39
C THR A 289 11.80 -24.97 -12.60
N SER A 290 12.20 -23.72 -12.84
CA SER A 290 13.21 -23.34 -13.84
C SER A 290 13.74 -21.96 -13.50
N GLY A 291 14.98 -21.66 -13.92
CA GLY A 291 15.63 -20.39 -13.63
C GLY A 291 15.74 -20.13 -12.13
N ARG A 292 15.29 -18.96 -11.68
CA ARG A 292 15.32 -18.56 -10.25
C ARG A 292 14.13 -19.06 -9.43
N LEU A 293 13.23 -19.82 -10.03
CA LEU A 293 12.04 -20.32 -9.36
C LEU A 293 12.37 -21.48 -8.41
N ILE A 294 12.06 -21.31 -7.13
CA ILE A 294 12.31 -22.29 -6.07
C ILE A 294 10.99 -22.88 -5.59
N ASP A 295 10.90 -24.21 -5.51
CA ASP A 295 9.78 -24.92 -4.88
C ASP A 295 9.77 -24.66 -3.35
N THR A 296 8.62 -24.29 -2.81
CA THR A 296 8.43 -24.06 -1.37
C THR A 296 8.06 -25.35 -0.61
N GLY A 297 7.81 -26.44 -1.33
CA GLY A 297 7.12 -27.63 -0.83
C GLY A 297 5.64 -27.37 -0.54
N GLY A 298 5.12 -26.19 -0.95
CA GLY A 298 3.78 -25.75 -0.60
C GLY A 298 2.69 -26.66 -1.17
N LEU A 299 2.89 -27.17 -2.40
CA LEU A 299 1.90 -28.04 -3.04
C LEU A 299 1.64 -29.32 -2.21
N ALA A 300 2.70 -29.96 -1.70
CA ALA A 300 2.59 -31.15 -0.87
C ALA A 300 1.90 -30.89 0.49
N LYS A 301 1.93 -29.63 0.96
CA LYS A 301 1.29 -29.18 2.21
C LYS A 301 -0.13 -28.63 2.00
N GLY A 302 -0.62 -28.60 0.76
CA GLY A 302 -1.89 -27.96 0.42
C GLY A 302 -1.84 -26.43 0.42
N ASP A 303 -0.65 -25.82 0.47
CA ASP A 303 -0.47 -24.37 0.38
C ASP A 303 -0.62 -23.89 -1.06
N ARG A 304 -1.31 -22.75 -1.21
CA ARG A 304 -1.48 -22.11 -2.53
C ARG A 304 -0.17 -21.54 -3.08
N ILE A 305 0.72 -21.06 -2.21
CA ILE A 305 2.02 -20.50 -2.61
C ILE A 305 3.02 -21.64 -2.74
N THR A 306 3.09 -22.18 -3.94
CA THR A 306 3.91 -23.35 -4.30
C THR A 306 5.35 -23.02 -4.65
N HIS A 307 5.62 -21.78 -5.04
CA HIS A 307 6.92 -21.37 -5.55
C HIS A 307 7.33 -20.02 -4.99
N ARG A 308 8.62 -19.70 -5.03
CA ARG A 308 9.13 -18.37 -4.72
C ARG A 308 10.32 -17.98 -5.59
N ILE A 309 10.51 -16.67 -5.76
CA ILE A 309 11.73 -16.08 -6.30
C ILE A 309 12.32 -15.16 -5.21
N PRO A 310 13.54 -15.43 -4.71
CA PRO A 310 14.24 -14.52 -3.82
C PRO A 310 14.77 -13.30 -4.59
N ILE A 311 14.54 -12.10 -4.07
CA ILE A 311 14.95 -10.83 -4.69
C ILE A 311 15.73 -10.01 -3.66
N THR A 312 16.94 -9.61 -4.03
CA THR A 312 17.88 -8.87 -3.15
C THR A 312 18.19 -7.47 -3.66
N ARG A 313 17.91 -7.19 -4.95
CA ARG A 313 18.14 -5.89 -5.59
C ARG A 313 17.08 -5.59 -6.64
N LEU A 314 16.85 -4.32 -6.92
CA LEU A 314 15.86 -3.86 -7.89
C LEU A 314 16.06 -4.43 -9.30
N SER A 315 17.31 -4.56 -9.75
CA SER A 315 17.63 -5.05 -11.11
C SER A 315 17.26 -6.52 -11.34
N GLU A 316 16.96 -7.28 -10.28
CA GLU A 316 16.47 -8.66 -10.38
C GLU A 316 14.99 -8.75 -10.73
N ILE A 317 14.24 -7.63 -10.70
CA ILE A 317 12.85 -7.55 -11.17
C ILE A 317 12.87 -7.34 -12.70
N ASP A 318 13.39 -8.33 -13.39
CA ASP A 318 13.53 -8.39 -14.85
C ASP A 318 12.33 -9.10 -15.51
N GLU A 319 12.46 -9.39 -16.81
CA GLU A 319 11.41 -10.05 -17.58
C GLU A 319 11.12 -11.48 -17.12
N GLU A 320 12.07 -12.20 -16.52
CA GLU A 320 11.81 -13.53 -15.96
C GLU A 320 10.85 -13.41 -14.76
N VAL A 321 11.13 -12.49 -13.82
CA VAL A 321 10.26 -12.24 -12.67
C VAL A 321 8.86 -11.80 -13.12
N LYS A 322 8.78 -10.87 -14.09
CA LYS A 322 7.49 -10.40 -14.62
C LYS A 322 6.72 -11.51 -15.33
N THR A 323 7.41 -12.39 -16.06
CA THR A 323 6.80 -13.55 -16.73
C THR A 323 6.18 -14.51 -15.74
N TRP A 324 6.91 -14.85 -14.67
CA TRP A 324 6.38 -15.72 -13.62
C TRP A 324 5.22 -15.09 -12.84
N LEU A 325 5.31 -13.79 -12.55
CA LEU A 325 4.23 -13.05 -11.90
C LEU A 325 2.96 -13.04 -12.77
N ARG A 326 3.10 -12.79 -14.07
CA ARG A 326 1.99 -12.84 -15.04
C ARG A 326 1.37 -14.25 -15.12
N LYS A 327 2.20 -15.29 -15.21
CA LYS A 327 1.72 -16.67 -15.26
C LYS A 327 0.91 -17.04 -14.00
N ALA A 328 1.37 -16.62 -12.82
CA ALA A 328 0.63 -16.85 -11.59
C ALA A 328 -0.74 -16.15 -11.60
N TYR A 329 -0.78 -14.91 -12.09
CA TYR A 329 -2.03 -14.16 -12.29
C TYR A 329 -2.99 -14.84 -13.29
N GLU A 330 -2.48 -15.31 -14.42
CA GLU A 330 -3.28 -15.99 -15.45
C GLU A 330 -3.85 -17.33 -14.98
N LEU A 331 -3.17 -18.05 -14.08
CA LEU A 331 -3.65 -19.29 -13.48
C LEU A 331 -4.76 -19.07 -12.44
N ASP A 332 -4.93 -17.85 -11.93
CA ASP A 332 -5.98 -17.47 -10.98
C ASP A 332 -7.30 -17.10 -11.68
N GLN A 333 -7.79 -17.97 -12.58
CA GLN A 333 -9.07 -17.79 -13.29
C GLN A 333 -10.29 -18.04 -12.41
#